data_AF-A0A2V9WIF6-F1
#
_entry.id   AF-A0A2V9WIF6-F1
#
_cell.length_a   1.000
_cell.length_b   1.000
_cell.length_c   1.000
_cell.angle_alpha   90.00
_cell.angle_beta   90.00
_cell.angle_gamma   90.00
#
_symmetry.space_group_name_H-M   'P 1'
#
loop_
_entity.id
_entity.type
_entity.pdbx_description
1 polymer ?
#
loop_
_entity_poly.entity_id
_entity_poly.type
_entity_poly.pdbx_seq_one_letter_code
_entity_poly.pdbx_strand_id
1 'polypeptide(L)'
;MFINTVWAVVLLVLLAVSPAVAQTKSNAPQTKSITIGNFEYLGSAIRANSDGTTGVVSSYKLNLDASAVTVDPISFGNVIFVVKGSSLSSQQGGFPIITTGPGCGQSGIPLPAPPCSLLALGGEEGFVLPACATIGTNQTLVQNCVSVALQLVSTTGKNFSFQLLDGETFCTNGITNIFVLAGNNQAALDPQCDVNNFCKGASVPVVLRALPIQNCSLRAAS
;
A
#
# COMPACT_ATOMS: atom_id res chain seq x y z
N MET A 1 34.75 35.13 -70.79
CA MET A 1 33.96 36.35 -71.04
C MET A 1 33.57 36.91 -69.69
N PHE A 2 33.89 38.19 -69.49
CA PHE A 2 33.92 38.96 -68.23
C PHE A 2 32.62 38.90 -67.39
N ILE A 3 32.73 38.99 -66.06
CA ILE A 3 32.44 40.22 -65.27
C ILE A 3 32.50 39.93 -63.74
N ASN A 4 33.21 40.83 -63.06
CA ASN A 4 33.31 41.08 -61.61
C ASN A 4 31.99 41.46 -60.93
N THR A 5 31.88 41.26 -59.60
CA THR A 5 31.45 42.25 -58.58
C THR A 5 31.38 41.54 -57.21
N VAL A 6 32.42 41.59 -56.37
CA VAL A 6 32.65 42.58 -55.30
C VAL A 6 31.39 42.95 -54.53
N TRP A 7 31.17 42.38 -53.33
CA TRP A 7 30.59 43.09 -52.18
C TRP A 7 31.26 42.60 -50.88
N ALA A 8 31.43 43.55 -49.97
CA ALA A 8 32.50 43.64 -48.99
C ALA A 8 32.16 43.09 -47.60
N VAL A 9 33.22 42.65 -46.91
CA VAL A 9 33.57 42.89 -45.49
C VAL A 9 32.44 43.37 -44.57
N VAL A 10 32.05 42.52 -43.60
CA VAL A 10 31.84 42.95 -42.21
C VAL A 10 32.36 41.85 -41.27
N LEU A 11 33.54 42.10 -40.72
CA LEU A 11 34.08 41.47 -39.54
C LEU A 11 33.35 42.07 -38.32
N LEU A 12 32.66 41.26 -37.52
CA LEU A 12 32.21 41.70 -36.19
C LEU A 12 32.40 40.57 -35.18
N VAL A 13 33.47 40.73 -34.42
CA VAL A 13 33.82 39.95 -33.23
C VAL A 13 32.76 40.21 -32.15
N LEU A 14 32.04 39.17 -31.74
CA LEU A 14 31.35 39.12 -30.45
C LEU A 14 31.52 37.72 -29.85
N LEU A 15 32.63 37.56 -29.12
CA LEU A 15 32.75 36.62 -28.02
C LEU A 15 31.71 37.02 -26.96
N ALA A 16 30.63 36.26 -26.80
CA ALA A 16 29.81 36.30 -25.59
C ALA A 16 29.02 35.00 -25.41
N VAL A 17 29.53 34.18 -24.51
CA VAL A 17 28.79 33.35 -23.56
C VAL A 17 27.71 32.45 -24.19
N SER A 18 28.10 31.23 -24.55
CA SER A 18 27.13 30.13 -24.56
C SER A 18 26.51 30.06 -23.15
N PRO A 19 25.19 30.23 -22.96
CA PRO A 19 24.58 29.64 -21.80
C PRO A 19 24.73 28.14 -22.04
N ALA A 20 25.75 27.54 -21.44
CA ALA A 20 25.68 26.15 -21.07
C ALA A 20 24.34 26.02 -20.36
N VAL A 21 23.36 25.42 -21.04
CA VAL A 21 22.19 24.87 -20.38
C VAL A 21 22.78 23.78 -19.50
N ALA A 22 23.24 24.19 -18.32
CA ALA A 22 23.41 23.32 -17.20
C ALA A 22 22.05 22.66 -17.07
N GLN A 23 21.97 21.42 -17.54
CA GLN A 23 20.93 20.50 -17.12
C GLN A 23 21.08 20.45 -15.61
N THR A 24 20.33 21.31 -14.93
CA THR A 24 20.06 21.15 -13.53
C THR A 24 19.48 19.75 -13.45
N LYS A 25 20.28 18.82 -12.92
CA LYS A 25 19.73 17.60 -12.32
C LYS A 25 18.56 18.10 -11.50
N SER A 26 17.36 17.71 -11.92
CA SER A 26 16.17 17.85 -11.11
C SER A 26 16.46 17.08 -9.83
N ASN A 27 16.97 17.79 -8.81
CA ASN A 27 17.00 17.35 -7.42
C ASN A 27 15.59 17.50 -6.85
N ALA A 28 14.55 17.09 -7.59
CA ALA A 28 13.35 16.63 -6.92
C ALA A 28 13.80 15.41 -6.11
N PRO A 29 13.76 15.45 -4.76
CA PRO A 29 14.13 14.30 -3.97
C PRO A 29 13.18 13.17 -4.38
N GLN A 30 13.67 12.17 -5.11
CA GLN A 30 12.91 10.94 -5.28
C GLN A 30 12.72 10.40 -3.87
N THR A 31 11.48 10.43 -3.37
CA THR A 31 11.15 9.91 -2.06
C THR A 31 11.47 8.42 -2.07
N LYS A 32 12.56 7.99 -1.41
CA LYS A 32 12.90 6.58 -1.25
C LYS A 32 11.67 5.84 -0.69
N SER A 33 11.34 4.68 -1.22
CA SER A 33 10.20 3.90 -0.76
C SER A 33 10.54 2.43 -0.81
N ILE A 34 9.92 1.65 0.08
CA ILE A 34 10.09 0.20 0.10
C ILE A 34 8.73 -0.48 0.08
N THR A 35 8.64 -1.59 -0.63
CA THR A 35 7.45 -2.46 -0.60
C THR A 35 7.69 -3.53 0.45
N ILE A 36 6.75 -3.70 1.38
CA ILE A 36 6.85 -4.63 2.51
C ILE A 36 5.80 -5.75 2.45
N GLY A 37 5.07 -5.86 1.33
CA GLY A 37 4.00 -6.81 1.15
C GLY A 37 2.89 -6.30 0.23
N ASN A 38 1.71 -6.90 0.34
CA ASN A 38 0.55 -6.55 -0.47
C ASN A 38 -0.75 -6.67 0.34
N PHE A 39 -1.70 -5.81 0.01
CA PHE A 39 -3.08 -5.88 0.50
C PHE A 39 -3.99 -6.28 -0.66
N GLU A 40 -4.94 -7.17 -0.40
CA GLU A 40 -5.80 -7.78 -1.41
C GLU A 40 -7.25 -7.87 -0.92
N TYR A 41 -8.18 -7.46 -1.76
CA TYR A 41 -9.60 -7.79 -1.61
C TYR A 41 -9.90 -9.09 -2.35
N LEU A 42 -10.07 -10.19 -1.63
CA LEU A 42 -10.26 -11.52 -2.21
C LEU A 42 -11.66 -11.72 -2.80
N GLY A 43 -12.65 -10.93 -2.37
CA GLY A 43 -14.00 -10.99 -2.91
C GLY A 43 -15.08 -11.19 -1.87
N SER A 44 -16.30 -11.39 -2.37
CA SER A 44 -17.50 -11.57 -1.55
C SER A 44 -18.18 -12.90 -1.88
N ALA A 45 -18.80 -13.51 -0.87
CA ALA A 45 -19.56 -14.74 -0.99
C ALA A 45 -20.88 -14.63 -0.24
N ILE A 46 -21.90 -15.35 -0.70
CA ILE A 46 -23.12 -15.57 0.10
C ILE A 46 -22.83 -16.71 1.05
N ARG A 47 -23.08 -16.49 2.34
CA ARG A 47 -22.88 -17.48 3.39
C ARG A 47 -24.16 -17.63 4.21
N ALA A 48 -24.51 -18.87 4.54
CA ALA A 48 -25.52 -19.14 5.54
C ALA A 48 -24.95 -18.83 6.94
N ASN A 49 -25.64 -17.97 7.68
CA ASN A 49 -25.33 -17.63 9.05
C ASN A 49 -25.79 -18.75 9.98
N SER A 50 -25.25 -18.75 11.19
CA SER A 50 -25.58 -19.73 12.24
C SER A 50 -27.06 -19.74 12.65
N ASP A 51 -27.78 -18.64 12.43
CA ASP A 51 -29.21 -18.46 12.70
C ASP A 51 -30.13 -18.91 11.55
N GLY A 52 -29.56 -19.49 10.47
CA GLY A 52 -30.30 -19.93 9.30
C GLY A 52 -30.64 -18.83 8.29
N THR A 53 -30.23 -17.58 8.55
CA THR A 53 -30.31 -16.49 7.57
C THR A 53 -29.16 -16.57 6.57
N THR A 54 -29.27 -15.90 5.41
CA THR A 54 -28.17 -15.76 4.45
C THR A 54 -27.63 -14.34 4.48
N GLY A 55 -26.31 -14.21 4.66
CA GLY A 55 -25.59 -12.95 4.62
C GLY A 55 -24.56 -12.91 3.49
N VAL A 56 -23.99 -11.72 3.25
CA VAL A 56 -22.80 -11.57 2.41
C VAL A 56 -21.59 -11.41 3.30
N VAL A 57 -20.53 -12.13 2.98
CA VAL A 57 -19.23 -12.03 3.64
C VAL A 57 -18.20 -11.55 2.63
N SER A 58 -17.30 -10.67 3.06
CA SER A 58 -16.16 -10.21 2.25
C SER A 58 -14.85 -10.64 2.87
N SER A 59 -13.91 -11.03 2.03
CA SER A 59 -12.61 -11.53 2.45
C SER A 59 -11.49 -10.59 2.00
N TYR A 60 -10.56 -10.33 2.91
CA TYR A 60 -9.42 -9.45 2.69
C TYR A 60 -8.15 -10.11 3.20
N LYS A 61 -7.05 -9.94 2.47
CA LYS A 61 -5.77 -10.53 2.82
C LYS A 61 -4.69 -9.48 2.85
N LEU A 62 -3.98 -9.39 3.97
CA LEU A 62 -2.76 -8.60 4.11
C LEU A 62 -1.59 -9.55 4.23
N ASN A 63 -0.66 -9.50 3.28
CA ASN A 63 0.63 -10.16 3.40
C ASN A 63 1.69 -9.14 3.74
N LEU A 64 2.54 -9.46 4.70
CA LEU A 64 3.66 -8.66 5.16
C LEU A 64 4.92 -9.50 5.15
N ASP A 65 5.81 -9.19 4.23
CA ASP A 65 7.13 -9.80 4.12
C ASP A 65 8.13 -8.73 3.70
N ALA A 66 9.02 -8.39 4.63
CA ALA A 66 10.11 -7.44 4.40
C ALA A 66 11.48 -8.13 4.45
N SER A 67 11.53 -9.46 4.49
CA SER A 67 12.78 -10.22 4.67
C SER A 67 13.80 -9.99 3.55
N ALA A 68 13.34 -9.56 2.37
CA ALA A 68 14.20 -9.22 1.24
C ALA A 68 14.77 -7.79 1.28
N VAL A 69 14.37 -6.95 2.25
CA VAL A 69 14.75 -5.53 2.29
C VAL A 69 15.19 -5.02 3.66
N THR A 70 14.83 -5.68 4.76
CA THR A 70 15.25 -5.30 6.12
C THR A 70 16.13 -6.34 6.78
N VAL A 71 16.98 -5.89 7.72
CA VAL A 71 17.81 -6.78 8.55
C VAL A 71 16.93 -7.55 9.55
N ASP A 72 16.00 -6.84 10.19
CA ASP A 72 15.07 -7.38 11.18
C ASP A 72 13.61 -7.20 10.74
N PRO A 73 12.67 -8.04 11.22
CA PRO A 73 11.24 -7.82 11.02
C PRO A 73 10.76 -6.46 11.54
N ILE A 74 9.99 -5.75 10.73
CA ILE A 74 9.35 -4.47 11.10
C ILE A 74 8.12 -4.77 11.95
N SER A 75 7.98 -4.08 13.09
CA SER A 75 6.85 -4.26 14.01
C SER A 75 5.78 -3.17 13.86
N PHE A 76 4.51 -3.59 13.83
CA PHE A 76 3.33 -2.73 13.85
C PHE A 76 2.49 -3.05 15.08
N GLY A 77 1.91 -2.03 15.72
CA GLY A 77 1.05 -2.20 16.89
C GLY A 77 -0.41 -2.45 16.51
N ASN A 78 -0.81 -2.16 15.27
CA ASN A 78 -2.19 -2.32 14.85
C ASN A 78 -2.33 -2.35 13.32
N VAL A 79 -3.42 -2.96 12.85
CA VAL A 79 -3.91 -2.89 11.48
C VAL A 79 -5.39 -2.51 11.53
N ILE A 80 -5.75 -1.40 10.90
CA ILE A 80 -7.12 -0.89 10.90
C ILE A 80 -7.67 -1.00 9.49
N PHE A 81 -8.84 -1.62 9.36
CA PHE A 81 -9.52 -1.79 8.08
C PHE A 81 -10.70 -0.82 8.01
N VAL A 82 -10.85 -0.18 6.85
CA VAL A 82 -11.88 0.82 6.58
C VAL A 82 -12.50 0.52 5.22
N VAL A 83 -13.80 0.25 5.19
CA VAL A 83 -14.54 0.02 3.94
C VAL A 83 -15.40 1.24 3.67
N LYS A 84 -15.30 1.83 2.47
CA LYS A 84 -16.04 3.05 2.09
C LYS A 84 -17.07 2.72 1.01
N GLY A 85 -18.33 3.09 1.25
CA GLY A 85 -19.44 2.89 0.30
C GLY A 85 -20.78 2.54 0.94
N SER A 86 -20.77 2.16 2.21
CA SER A 86 -21.93 2.06 3.11
C SER A 86 -21.51 2.66 4.46
N SER A 87 -22.46 2.99 5.34
CA SER A 87 -22.25 3.72 6.62
C SER A 87 -20.87 3.44 7.26
N LEU A 88 -20.11 4.50 7.54
CA LEU A 88 -18.72 4.46 8.06
C LEU A 88 -18.54 3.38 9.12
N SER A 89 -17.82 2.32 8.78
CA SER A 89 -17.37 1.30 9.72
C SER A 89 -15.84 1.25 9.64
N SER A 90 -15.18 1.76 10.67
CA SER A 90 -13.78 1.44 10.93
C SER A 90 -13.74 0.31 11.94
N GLN A 91 -12.99 -0.75 11.68
CA GLN A 91 -12.69 -1.72 12.72
C GLN A 91 -11.19 -1.83 12.95
N GLN A 92 -10.83 -1.76 14.23
CA GLN A 92 -9.51 -2.07 14.75
C GLN A 92 -9.30 -3.59 14.63
N GLY A 93 -8.29 -4.00 13.87
CA GLY A 93 -8.01 -5.40 13.55
C GLY A 93 -7.46 -6.23 14.69
N GLY A 94 -7.71 -5.92 15.97
CA GLY A 94 -7.54 -6.85 17.11
C GLY A 94 -6.15 -7.45 17.38
N PHE A 95 -5.14 -7.21 16.54
CA PHE A 95 -3.82 -7.82 16.67
C PHE A 95 -2.93 -6.95 17.58
N PRO A 96 -2.39 -7.49 18.68
CA PRO A 96 -1.64 -6.69 19.66
C PRO A 96 -0.31 -6.17 19.11
N ILE A 97 0.45 -7.01 18.38
CA ILE A 97 1.66 -6.65 17.62
C ILE A 97 1.74 -7.59 16.42
N ILE A 98 2.10 -7.07 15.24
CA ILE A 98 2.35 -7.84 14.02
C ILE A 98 3.74 -7.50 13.51
N THR A 99 4.50 -8.50 13.04
CA THR A 99 5.81 -8.28 12.42
C THR A 99 5.85 -8.71 10.95
N THR A 100 6.62 -7.98 10.12
CA THR A 100 6.89 -8.37 8.73
C THR A 100 7.88 -9.53 8.70
N GLY A 101 7.40 -10.76 8.57
CA GLY A 101 8.26 -11.93 8.58
C GLY A 101 7.59 -13.19 9.13
N PRO A 102 8.37 -14.25 9.40
CA PRO A 102 7.85 -15.55 9.77
C PRO A 102 6.91 -15.52 10.98
N GLY A 103 5.73 -16.13 10.84
CA GLY A 103 4.76 -16.30 11.92
C GLY A 103 4.09 -15.02 12.43
N CYS A 104 4.20 -13.88 11.72
CA CYS A 104 3.66 -12.58 12.17
C CYS A 104 4.14 -12.11 13.56
N GLY A 105 5.25 -12.64 14.08
CA GLY A 105 5.69 -12.38 15.46
C GLY A 105 4.94 -13.18 16.53
N GLN A 106 4.16 -14.20 16.15
CA GLN A 106 3.53 -15.13 17.08
C GLN A 106 4.56 -16.08 17.68
N SER A 107 4.59 -16.17 19.02
CA SER A 107 5.41 -17.14 19.74
C SER A 107 4.87 -18.56 19.57
N GLY A 108 5.75 -19.55 19.45
CA GLY A 108 5.37 -20.97 19.44
C GLY A 108 5.04 -21.56 18.07
N ILE A 109 5.25 -20.83 16.98
CA ILE A 109 5.16 -21.38 15.62
C ILE A 109 6.46 -22.13 15.28
N PRO A 110 6.39 -23.42 14.88
CA PRO A 110 7.57 -24.19 14.47
C PRO A 110 8.27 -23.58 13.25
N LEU A 111 9.60 -23.62 13.22
CA LEU A 111 10.38 -23.22 12.05
C LEU A 111 10.52 -24.39 11.06
N PRO A 112 10.45 -24.12 9.74
CA PRO A 112 10.25 -22.81 9.11
C PRO A 112 8.78 -22.37 9.16
N ALA A 113 8.54 -21.12 9.61
CA ALA A 113 7.22 -20.52 9.64
C ALA A 113 6.94 -19.73 8.35
N PRO A 114 5.69 -19.72 7.84
CA PRO A 114 5.33 -18.91 6.68
C PRO A 114 5.47 -17.41 6.99
N PRO A 115 5.70 -16.55 5.98
CA PRO A 115 5.70 -15.10 6.14
C PRO A 115 4.33 -14.60 6.65
N CYS A 116 4.30 -13.38 7.18
CA CYS A 116 3.12 -12.90 7.86
C CYS A 116 1.95 -12.71 6.88
N SER A 117 0.85 -13.43 7.12
CA SER A 117 -0.37 -13.34 6.31
C SER A 117 -1.57 -13.27 7.24
N LEU A 118 -2.32 -12.18 7.13
CA LEU A 118 -3.53 -11.92 7.91
C LEU A 118 -4.73 -12.01 6.97
N LEU A 119 -5.62 -12.96 7.25
CA LEU A 119 -6.89 -13.12 6.57
C LEU A 119 -7.99 -12.53 7.44
N ALA A 120 -8.68 -11.53 6.89
CA ALA A 120 -9.82 -10.86 7.49
C ALA A 120 -11.09 -11.31 6.77
N LEU A 121 -11.99 -11.98 7.48
CA LEU A 121 -13.31 -12.36 6.99
C LEU A 121 -14.33 -11.45 7.67
N GLY A 122 -15.12 -10.69 6.92
CA GLY A 122 -16.29 -10.00 7.45
C GLY A 122 -17.46 -10.96 7.62
N GLY A 123 -18.34 -10.75 8.60
CA GLY A 123 -19.68 -11.38 8.62
C GLY A 123 -20.24 -11.86 9.94
N GLU A 124 -19.44 -12.23 10.94
CA GLU A 124 -19.94 -12.66 12.27
C GLU A 124 -19.00 -12.16 13.41
N GLU A 125 -19.47 -12.22 14.66
CA GLU A 125 -18.95 -11.50 15.84
C GLU A 125 -17.42 -11.48 16.03
N GLY A 126 -16.92 -10.34 16.49
CA GLY A 126 -15.50 -10.07 16.76
C GLY A 126 -14.81 -9.29 15.64
N PHE A 127 -15.20 -9.49 14.37
CA PHE A 127 -14.68 -8.75 13.21
C PHE A 127 -15.74 -8.52 12.12
N VAL A 128 -16.47 -7.40 12.19
CA VAL A 128 -17.52 -6.99 11.25
C VAL A 128 -17.02 -5.87 10.34
N LEU A 129 -16.26 -6.24 9.31
CA LEU A 129 -16.15 -5.37 8.13
C LEU A 129 -17.45 -5.50 7.30
N PRO A 130 -18.01 -4.39 6.79
CA PRO A 130 -19.13 -4.46 5.89
C PRO A 130 -18.80 -5.32 4.68
N ALA A 131 -19.80 -6.04 4.22
CA ALA A 131 -19.73 -6.67 2.93
C ALA A 131 -19.54 -5.62 1.83
N CYS A 132 -18.64 -5.92 0.89
CA CYS A 132 -18.44 -5.16 -0.34
C CYS A 132 -19.38 -5.54 -1.48
N ALA A 133 -20.38 -6.35 -1.17
CA ALA A 133 -21.49 -6.67 -2.04
C ALA A 133 -22.79 -6.80 -1.25
N THR A 134 -23.91 -6.72 -1.96
CA THR A 134 -25.24 -7.05 -1.45
C THR A 134 -25.82 -8.22 -2.23
N ILE A 135 -26.86 -8.84 -1.69
CA ILE A 135 -27.65 -9.85 -2.41
C ILE A 135 -28.64 -9.10 -3.31
N GLY A 136 -28.48 -9.25 -4.62
CA GLY A 136 -29.40 -8.75 -5.63
C GLY A 136 -30.54 -9.74 -5.92
N THR A 137 -31.28 -9.48 -7.00
CA THR A 137 -32.33 -10.38 -7.48
C THR A 137 -31.74 -11.75 -7.83
N ASN A 138 -32.50 -12.84 -7.60
CA ASN A 138 -32.06 -14.22 -7.86
C ASN A 138 -30.82 -14.69 -7.06
N GLN A 139 -30.57 -14.12 -5.87
CA GLN A 139 -29.40 -14.47 -5.05
C GLN A 139 -28.04 -14.23 -5.73
N THR A 140 -27.98 -13.26 -6.65
CA THR A 140 -26.70 -12.86 -7.25
C THR A 140 -26.01 -11.83 -6.37
N LEU A 141 -24.68 -11.88 -6.26
CA LEU A 141 -23.91 -10.83 -5.59
C LEU A 141 -23.84 -9.58 -6.48
N VAL A 142 -24.14 -8.42 -5.90
CA VAL A 142 -24.00 -7.11 -6.54
C VAL A 142 -22.94 -6.32 -5.78
N GLN A 143 -21.78 -6.08 -6.41
CA GLN A 143 -20.69 -5.31 -5.79
C GLN A 143 -21.10 -3.84 -5.66
N ASN A 144 -20.84 -3.25 -4.49
CA ASN A 144 -21.22 -1.87 -4.17
C ASN A 144 -20.11 -1.05 -3.49
N CYS A 145 -18.97 -1.66 -3.17
CA CYS A 145 -17.81 -0.96 -2.63
C CYS A 145 -17.03 -0.22 -3.71
N VAL A 146 -16.77 1.07 -3.48
CA VAL A 146 -15.88 1.87 -4.35
C VAL A 146 -14.42 1.84 -3.90
N SER A 147 -14.17 1.63 -2.60
CA SER A 147 -12.82 1.53 -2.06
C SER A 147 -12.76 0.83 -0.71
N VAL A 148 -11.64 0.15 -0.48
CA VAL A 148 -11.26 -0.44 0.82
C VAL A 148 -9.91 0.15 1.19
N ALA A 149 -9.78 0.67 2.40
CA ALA A 149 -8.54 1.19 2.94
C ALA A 149 -8.06 0.32 4.10
N LEU A 150 -6.74 0.22 4.21
CA LEU A 150 -6.04 -0.43 5.31
C LEU A 150 -5.03 0.57 5.87
N GLN A 151 -4.95 0.64 7.19
CA GLN A 151 -4.02 1.51 7.90
C GLN A 151 -3.11 0.66 8.78
N LEU A 152 -1.81 0.72 8.53
CA LEU A 152 -0.79 0.16 9.41
C LEU A 152 -0.36 1.23 10.41
N VAL A 153 -0.37 0.89 11.69
CA VAL A 153 0.02 1.81 12.76
C VAL A 153 1.25 1.26 13.48
N SER A 154 2.26 2.11 13.66
CA SER A 154 3.46 1.76 14.43
C SER A 154 3.10 1.43 15.88
N THR A 155 3.95 0.67 16.56
CA THR A 155 3.74 0.29 17.97
C THR A 155 3.59 1.47 18.93
N THR A 156 4.05 2.66 18.52
CA THR A 156 3.99 3.90 19.32
C THR A 156 3.03 4.95 18.74
N GLY A 157 2.44 4.70 17.57
CA GLY A 157 1.70 5.70 16.79
C GLY A 157 2.56 6.85 16.23
N LYS A 158 3.88 6.83 16.44
CA LYS A 158 4.83 7.86 15.97
C LYS A 158 5.66 7.33 14.81
N ASN A 159 6.30 8.25 14.08
CA ASN A 159 7.32 7.94 13.09
C ASN A 159 8.41 7.06 13.70
N PHE A 160 8.92 6.12 12.92
CA PHE A 160 9.87 5.13 13.40
C PHE A 160 10.89 4.78 12.32
N SER A 161 12.02 4.24 12.76
CA SER A 161 13.11 3.84 11.88
C SER A 161 13.52 2.39 12.08
N PHE A 162 14.06 1.78 11.04
CA PHE A 162 14.63 0.43 11.05
C PHE A 162 15.79 0.35 10.05
N GLN A 163 16.58 -0.72 10.17
CA GLN A 163 17.74 -0.96 9.29
C GLN A 163 17.35 -1.76 8.05
N LEU A 164 17.78 -1.26 6.89
CA LEU A 164 17.73 -1.97 5.63
C LEU A 164 18.92 -2.93 5.50
N LEU A 165 18.80 -3.93 4.61
CA LEU A 165 19.88 -4.90 4.35
C LEU A 165 21.18 -4.27 3.84
N ASP A 166 21.10 -3.10 3.20
CA ASP A 166 22.26 -2.31 2.75
C ASP A 166 22.95 -1.55 3.90
N GLY A 167 22.42 -1.64 5.13
CA GLY A 167 22.91 -0.96 6.32
C GLY A 167 22.36 0.45 6.51
N GLU A 168 21.59 0.99 5.55
CA GLU A 168 20.98 2.31 5.69
C GLU A 168 19.81 2.30 6.67
N THR A 169 19.66 3.42 7.40
CA THR A 169 18.48 3.66 8.25
C THR A 169 17.32 4.20 7.42
N PHE A 170 16.21 3.47 7.41
CA PHE A 170 14.97 3.93 6.80
C PHE A 170 14.05 4.52 7.87
N CYS A 171 13.65 5.78 7.70
CA CYS A 171 12.70 6.48 8.55
C CYS A 171 11.35 6.61 7.83
N THR A 172 10.24 6.31 8.50
CA THR A 172 8.91 6.37 7.88
C THR A 172 7.82 6.87 8.83
N ASN A 173 6.64 7.13 8.29
CA ASN A 173 5.48 7.60 9.05
C ASN A 173 4.99 6.55 10.04
N GLY A 174 4.52 6.99 11.20
CA GLY A 174 3.88 6.11 12.19
C GLY A 174 2.56 5.51 11.72
N ILE A 175 1.96 6.09 10.67
CA ILE A 175 0.72 5.65 10.07
C ILE A 175 0.91 5.54 8.57
N THR A 176 0.65 4.37 8.00
CA THR A 176 0.65 4.15 6.55
C THR A 176 -0.74 3.76 6.10
N ASN A 177 -1.31 4.52 5.16
CA ASN A 177 -2.60 4.24 4.55
C ASN A 177 -2.42 3.57 3.19
N ILE A 178 -3.15 2.49 2.97
CA ILE A 178 -3.15 1.67 1.77
C ILE A 178 -4.59 1.65 1.25
N PHE A 179 -4.78 1.78 -0.06
CA PHE A 179 -6.10 1.87 -0.67
C PHE A 179 -6.23 0.88 -1.83
N VAL A 180 -7.27 0.05 -1.78
CA VAL A 180 -7.77 -0.73 -2.91
C VAL A 180 -8.94 0.05 -3.48
N LEU A 181 -8.81 0.48 -4.74
CA LEU A 181 -9.78 1.33 -5.42
C LEU A 181 -10.40 0.56 -6.60
N ALA A 182 -11.65 0.89 -6.95
CA ALA A 182 -12.24 0.45 -8.20
C ALA A 182 -11.37 0.90 -9.40
N GLY A 183 -11.35 0.08 -10.46
CA GLY A 183 -10.62 0.42 -11.69
C GLY A 183 -11.19 1.68 -12.35
N ASN A 184 -10.41 2.28 -13.25
CA ASN A 184 -10.88 3.44 -14.02
C ASN A 184 -12.18 3.08 -14.75
N ASN A 185 -13.20 3.94 -14.60
CA ASN A 185 -14.55 3.75 -15.16
C ASN A 185 -15.36 2.57 -14.58
N GLN A 186 -14.97 2.03 -13.42
CA GLN A 186 -15.76 1.05 -12.68
C GLN A 186 -16.49 1.71 -11.52
N ALA A 187 -17.74 1.30 -11.29
CA ALA A 187 -18.56 1.80 -10.19
C ALA A 187 -18.31 1.06 -8.86
N ALA A 188 -17.65 -0.10 -8.89
CA ALA A 188 -17.36 -0.90 -7.71
C ALA A 188 -16.11 -1.79 -7.91
N LEU A 189 -15.60 -2.34 -6.81
CA LEU A 189 -14.59 -3.39 -6.78
C LEU A 189 -15.20 -4.71 -7.29
N ASP A 190 -14.68 -5.27 -8.38
CA ASP A 190 -15.15 -6.55 -8.93
C ASP A 190 -14.01 -7.58 -9.02
N PRO A 191 -13.85 -8.47 -8.02
CA PRO A 191 -12.86 -9.52 -8.05
C PRO A 191 -13.26 -10.57 -9.09
N GLN A 192 -12.36 -10.87 -10.02
CA GLN A 192 -12.58 -11.90 -11.03
C GLN A 192 -12.16 -13.25 -10.44
N CYS A 193 -13.13 -14.07 -10.04
CA CYS A 193 -12.87 -15.42 -9.55
C CYS A 193 -12.88 -16.44 -10.68
N ASP A 194 -11.90 -17.35 -10.65
CA ASP A 194 -11.91 -18.51 -11.53
C ASP A 194 -12.85 -19.61 -11.00
N VAL A 195 -13.01 -20.66 -11.82
CA VAL A 195 -13.86 -21.82 -11.52
C VAL A 195 -13.40 -22.67 -10.32
N ASN A 196 -12.19 -22.43 -9.80
CA ASN A 196 -11.62 -23.11 -8.64
C ASN A 196 -11.72 -22.24 -7.37
N ASN A 197 -12.45 -21.13 -7.41
CA ASN A 197 -12.51 -20.10 -6.36
C ASN A 197 -11.18 -19.38 -6.12
N PHE A 198 -10.25 -19.40 -7.07
CA PHE A 198 -9.11 -18.49 -7.04
C PHE A 198 -9.57 -17.12 -7.54
N CYS A 199 -9.81 -16.23 -6.59
CA CYS A 199 -10.25 -14.87 -6.87
C CYS A 199 -9.06 -13.95 -7.11
N LYS A 200 -8.96 -13.41 -8.33
CA LYS A 200 -8.07 -12.29 -8.60
C LYS A 200 -8.74 -11.02 -8.10
N GLY A 201 -8.43 -10.71 -6.85
CA GLY A 201 -8.75 -9.46 -6.22
C GLY A 201 -8.04 -8.27 -6.86
N ALA A 202 -8.51 -7.07 -6.53
CA ALA A 202 -7.64 -5.91 -6.64
C ALA A 202 -6.58 -6.01 -5.53
N SER A 203 -5.32 -6.14 -5.94
CA SER A 203 -4.19 -6.16 -5.02
C SER A 203 -3.32 -4.94 -5.22
N VAL A 204 -2.90 -4.34 -4.11
CA VAL A 204 -2.04 -3.16 -4.09
C VAL A 204 -0.82 -3.42 -3.22
N PRO A 205 0.36 -2.91 -3.59
CA PRO A 205 1.55 -3.04 -2.75
C PRO A 205 1.39 -2.23 -1.46
N VAL A 206 1.90 -2.78 -0.37
CA VAL A 206 2.06 -2.04 0.89
C VAL A 206 3.41 -1.33 0.83
N VAL A 207 3.37 -0.01 0.65
CA VAL A 207 4.56 0.81 0.44
C VAL A 207 4.80 1.73 1.63
N LEU A 208 5.96 1.59 2.26
CA LEU A 208 6.45 2.56 3.23
C LEU A 208 7.23 3.65 2.48
N ARG A 209 6.92 4.91 2.77
CA ARG A 209 7.59 6.06 2.16
C ARG A 209 8.60 6.64 3.14
N ALA A 210 9.79 6.93 2.65
CA ALA A 210 10.84 7.51 3.47
C ALA A 210 10.45 8.94 3.89
N LEU A 211 10.77 9.25 5.13
CA LEU A 211 10.84 10.59 5.66
C LEU A 211 12.31 10.98 5.85
N PRO A 212 12.62 12.29 5.92
CA PRO A 212 13.89 12.75 6.48
C PRO A 212 14.15 12.09 7.84
N ILE A 213 15.35 11.56 8.07
CA ILE A 213 15.69 10.79 9.29
C ILE A 213 15.44 11.61 10.56
N GLN A 214 15.62 12.94 10.50
CA GLN A 214 15.35 13.85 11.60
C GLN A 214 13.89 13.80 12.10
N ASN A 215 12.96 13.32 11.28
CA ASN A 215 11.55 13.18 11.63
C ASN A 215 11.21 11.88 12.39
N CYS A 216 12.15 10.93 12.47
CA CYS A 216 12.05 9.73 13.32
C CYS A 216 12.91 9.85 14.58
N SER A 217 13.91 10.73 14.56
CA SER A 217 14.59 11.18 15.76
C SER A 217 13.62 12.00 16.61
N LEU A 218 12.90 11.33 17.52
CA LEU A 218 12.48 12.03 18.71
C LEU A 218 13.76 12.60 19.32
N ARG A 219 13.84 13.93 19.45
CA ARG A 219 14.58 14.53 20.55
C ARG A 219 14.23 13.70 21.77
N ALA A 220 15.17 12.90 22.26
CA ALA A 220 15.10 12.43 23.64
C ALA A 220 14.88 13.69 24.48
N ALA A 221 13.80 13.68 25.25
CA ALA A 221 13.25 14.83 25.92
C ALA A 221 14.24 15.45 26.93
N SER A 222 13.96 16.73 27.23
CA SER A 222 14.07 17.38 28.55
C SER A 222 15.39 17.28 29.31
#